data_AF-A0A7W1Z462-F1
#
_entry.id   AF-A0A7W1Z462-F1
#
_cell.length_a   1.000
_cell.length_b   1.000
_cell.length_c   1.000
_cell.angle_alpha   90.00
_cell.angle_beta   90.00
_cell.angle_gamma   90.00
#
_symmetry.space_group_name_H-M   'P 1'
#
loop_
_entity.id
_entity.type
_entity.pdbx_description
1 polymer ?
#
loop_
_entity_poly.entity_id
_entity_poly.type
_entity_poly.pdbx_seq_one_letter_code
_entity_poly.pdbx_strand_id
1 'polypeptide(L)' 'MPLPCSPQSFSSPEAKDRVLVWPLHDGGLIAYEQPDGRLIHTLNTPAGFSRKLAQLGIALSETNNLLNKNRSSAGTTN' A
#
# COMPACT_ATOMS: atom_id res chain seq x y z
N MET A 1 2.02 15.43 -6.22
CA MET A 1 2.99 15.24 -5.13
C MET A 1 3.34 13.76 -5.05
N PRO A 2 4.62 13.39 -4.91
CA PRO A 2 5.03 11.99 -4.87
C PRO A 2 4.48 11.31 -3.61
N LEU A 3 4.00 10.08 -3.76
CA LEU A 3 3.58 9.22 -2.64
C LEU A 3 4.76 9.02 -1.68
N PRO A 4 4.53 8.86 -0.36
CA PRO A 4 5.62 8.53 0.57
C PRO A 4 6.34 7.28 0.06
N CYS A 5 7.61 7.42 -0.31
CA CYS A 5 8.41 6.34 -0.90
C CYS A 5 8.79 5.23 0.10
N SER A 6 8.38 5.34 1.36
CA SER A 6 8.67 4.36 2.41
C SER A 6 7.62 3.24 2.44
N PRO A 7 8.03 1.97 2.57
CA PRO A 7 7.09 0.86 2.74
C PRO A 7 6.33 0.97 4.04
N GLN A 8 5.10 0.48 4.02
CA GLN A 8 4.40 0.08 5.25
C GLN A 8 4.72 -1.38 5.56
N SER A 9 5.15 -1.67 6.78
CA SER A 9 5.52 -3.02 7.19
C SER A 9 4.40 -3.69 7.98
N PHE A 10 4.12 -4.94 7.66
CA PHE A 10 3.09 -5.76 8.30
C PHE A 10 3.65 -7.12 8.70
N SER A 11 3.13 -7.64 9.81
CA SER A 11 3.21 -9.07 10.13
C SER A 11 1.83 -9.67 9.85
N SER A 12 1.78 -10.80 9.16
CA SER A 12 0.54 -11.49 8.81
C SER A 12 0.67 -12.96 9.20
N PRO A 13 -0.36 -13.59 9.79
CA PRO A 13 -0.33 -15.04 10.05
C PRO A 13 -0.25 -15.87 8.75
N GLU A 14 -0.66 -15.29 7.63
CA GLU A 14 -0.65 -15.92 6.30
C GLU A 14 0.71 -15.78 5.58
N ALA A 15 1.68 -15.11 6.21
CA ALA A 15 3.03 -14.93 5.70
C ALA A 15 4.06 -15.30 6.78
N LYS A 16 4.97 -16.20 6.44
CA LYS A 16 6.09 -16.55 7.32
C LYS A 16 7.03 -15.36 7.55
N ASP A 17 7.30 -14.64 6.48
CA ASP A 17 8.26 -13.54 6.42
C ASP A 17 7.54 -12.19 6.54
N ARG A 18 8.25 -11.16 7.02
CA ARG A 18 7.69 -9.82 7.17
C ARG A 18 7.26 -9.27 5.81
N VAL A 19 6.08 -8.68 5.75
CA VAL A 19 5.51 -8.14 4.50
C VAL A 19 5.73 -6.64 4.46
N LEU A 20 6.33 -6.16 3.38
CA LEU A 20 6.46 -4.74 3.06
C LEU A 20 5.51 -4.39 1.92
N VAL A 21 4.76 -3.32 2.07
CA VAL A 21 3.73 -2.90 1.13
C VAL A 21 3.98 -1.46 0.70
N TRP A 22 4.06 -1.25 -0.62
CA TRP A 22 4.04 0.07 -1.24
C TRP A 22 2.80 0.21 -2.11
N PRO A 23 1.80 1.00 -1.68
CA PRO A 23 0.70 1.40 -2.54
C PRO A 23 1.24 2.28 -3.67
N LEU A 24 0.86 1.97 -4.90
CA LEU A 24 1.17 2.75 -6.10
C LEU A 24 -0.15 3.16 -6.77
N HIS A 25 -0.11 4.16 -7.65
CA HIS A 25 -1.33 4.65 -8.32
C HIS A 25 -2.10 3.54 -9.05
N ASP A 26 -1.38 2.65 -9.75
CA ASP A 26 -1.95 1.55 -10.55
C ASP A 26 -1.73 0.18 -9.89
N GLY A 27 -1.77 0.12 -8.56
CA GLY A 27 -1.71 -1.12 -7.79
C GLY A 27 -0.72 -1.02 -6.64
N GLY A 28 0.32 -1.86 -6.67
CA GLY A 28 1.33 -1.77 -5.62
C GLY A 28 2.38 -2.86 -5.65
N LEU A 29 3.44 -2.61 -4.90
CA LEU A 29 4.50 -3.57 -4.64
C LEU A 29 4.23 -4.26 -3.30
N ILE A 30 4.33 -5.57 -3.29
CA ILE A 30 4.37 -6.37 -2.07
C ILE A 30 5.71 -7.09 -2.07
N ALA A 31 6.46 -6.95 -0.98
CA ALA A 31 7.72 -7.64 -0.78
C ALA A 31 7.69 -8.46 0.51
N TYR A 32 8.39 -9.58 0.52
CA TYR A 32 8.64 -10.41 1.69
C TYR A 32 10.12 -10.26 2.07
N GLU A 33 10.37 -9.86 3.30
CA GLU A 33 11.72 -9.72 3.86
C GLU A 33 12.15 -11.02 4.52
N GLN A 34 13.10 -11.69 3.88
CA GLN A 34 13.67 -12.94 4.36
C GLN A 34 14.63 -12.71 5.53
N PRO A 35 14.89 -13.72 6.38
CA PRO A 35 15.80 -13.58 7.52
C PRO A 35 17.25 -13.20 7.15
N ASP A 36 17.67 -13.42 5.92
CA ASP A 36 19.00 -13.05 5.39
C ASP A 36 19.04 -11.63 4.79
N GLY A 37 17.95 -10.86 4.91
CA GLY A 37 17.81 -9.51 4.40
C GLY A 37 17.44 -9.40 2.92
N ARG A 38 17.18 -10.53 2.23
CA ARG A 38 16.69 -10.50 0.84
C ARG A 38 15.23 -10.09 0.78
N LEU A 39 14.87 -9.39 -0.30
CA LEU A 39 13.49 -9.00 -0.59
C LEU A 39 12.97 -9.74 -1.83
N ILE A 40 11.99 -10.61 -1.64
CA ILE A 40 11.24 -11.21 -2.74
C ILE A 40 10.01 -10.34 -2.98
N HIS A 41 9.95 -9.66 -4.13
CA HIS A 41 8.91 -8.69 -4.42
C HIS A 41 8.08 -9.06 -5.64
N THR A 42 6.85 -8.57 -5.67
CA THR A 42 5.94 -8.70 -6.80
C THR A 42 5.27 -7.35 -7.03
N LEU A 43 5.39 -6.84 -8.26
CA LEU A 43 4.62 -5.70 -8.74
C LEU A 43 3.24 -6.21 -9.17
N ASN A 44 2.19 -5.64 -8.60
CA ASN A 44 0.83 -6.08 -8.83
C ASN A 44 0.02 -5.00 -9.55
N THR A 45 -0.87 -5.45 -10.44
CA THR A 45 -2.00 -4.64 -10.94
C THR A 45 -2.94 -4.28 -9.79
N PRO A 46 -3.89 -3.33 -9.96
CA PRO A 46 -4.80 -2.93 -8.88
C PRO A 46 -5.58 -4.12 -8.32
N ALA A 47 -6.18 -4.93 -9.19
CA ALA A 47 -6.95 -6.10 -8.78
C ALA A 47 -6.08 -7.18 -8.11
N GLY A 48 -4.85 -7.39 -8.60
CA GLY A 48 -3.89 -8.32 -7.99
C GLY A 48 -3.48 -7.89 -6.60
N PHE A 49 -3.23 -6.58 -6.43
CA PHE A 49 -2.81 -5.97 -5.18
C PHE A 49 -3.90 -6.10 -4.11
N SER A 50 -5.13 -5.67 -4.42
CA SER A 50 -6.26 -5.78 -3.49
C SER A 50 -6.54 -7.23 -3.08
N ARG A 51 -6.51 -8.17 -4.03
CA ARG A 51 -6.69 -9.60 -3.74
C ARG A 51 -5.60 -10.12 -2.79
N LYS A 52 -4.34 -9.75 -3.04
CA LYS A 52 -3.21 -10.23 -2.24
C LYS A 52 -3.22 -9.64 -0.82
N LEU A 53 -3.59 -8.37 -0.67
CA LEU A 53 -3.78 -7.76 0.66
C LEU A 53 -4.89 -8.45 1.45
N ALA A 54 -6.02 -8.78 0.79
CA ALA A 54 -7.11 -9.52 1.43
C ALA A 54 -6.66 -10.92 1.87
N GLN A 55 -5.90 -11.64 1.03
CA GLN A 55 -5.32 -12.94 1.40
C GLN A 55 -4.35 -12.84 2.59
N LEU A 56 -3.65 -11.71 2.73
CA LEU A 56 -2.73 -11.48 3.85
C LEU A 56 -3.44 -10.91 5.09
N GLY A 57 -4.75 -10.65 5.02
CA GLY A 57 -5.47 -9.99 6.11
C GLY A 57 -4.99 -8.57 6.40
N ILE A 58 -4.33 -7.92 5.43
CA ILE A 58 -3.78 -6.57 5.59
C ILE A 58 -4.82 -5.54 5.16
N ALA A 59 -5.34 -4.79 6.11
CA ALA A 59 -6.12 -3.58 5.83
C ALA A 59 -5.19 -2.38 5.76
N LEU A 60 -5.03 -1.80 4.57
CA LEU A 60 -4.40 -0.49 4.44
C LEU A 60 -5.39 0.53 4.99
N SER A 61 -5.11 1.06 6.19
CA SER A 61 -5.85 2.21 6.68
C SER A 61 -5.66 3.35 5.69
N GLU A 62 -6.76 3.99 5.31
CA GLU A 62 -6.77 5.10 4.36
C GLU A 62 -6.07 6.32 4.95
N THR A 63 -4.76 6.28 5.16
CA THR A 63 -3.95 7.49 5.30
C THR A 63 -3.85 8.25 3.96
N ASN A 64 -4.81 8.04 3.05
CA ASN A 64 -4.96 8.71 1.77
C ASN A 64 -6.26 9.54 1.67
N ASN A 65 -7.24 9.39 2.58
CA ASN A 65 -8.49 10.16 2.51
C ASN A 65 -8.48 11.49 3.28
N LEU A 66 -7.52 11.72 4.19
CA LEU A 66 -7.38 13.03 4.87
C LEU A 66 -6.69 14.11 4.01
N LEU A 67 -6.04 13.74 2.90
CA LEU A 67 -5.40 14.70 1.98
C LEU A 67 -6.31 15.13 0.81
N ASN A 68 -7.35 14.36 0.50
CA ASN A 68 -8.27 14.67 -0.60
C ASN A 68 -9.48 15.52 -0.18
N LYS A 69 -9.83 15.54 1.12
CA LYS A 69 -11.01 16.31 1.61
C LYS A 69 -10.75 17.82 1.71
N ASN A 70 -9.50 18.28 1.66
CA ASN A 70 -9.13 19.70 1.76
C ASN A 70 -9.01 20.42 0.41
N ARG A 71 -9.43 19.82 -0.71
CA ARG A 71 -9.38 20.47 -2.05
C ARG A 71 -10.73 20.79 -2.69
N SER A 72 -11.85 20.57 -2.00
CA SER A 72 -13.18 20.81 -2.59
C SER A 72 -13.95 22.01 -2.00
N SER A 73 -13.30 22.97 -1.35
CA SER A 73 -13.97 24.19 -0.85
C SER A 73 -13.23 25.50 -1.14
N ALA A 74 -12.70 25.67 -2.35
CA ALA A 74 -12.29 26.97 -2.83
C ALA A 74 -12.74 27.16 -4.29
N GLY A 75 -13.79 27.96 -4.48
CA GLY A 75 -14.12 28.53 -5.79
C GLY A 75 -15.59 28.44 -6.22
N THR A 76 -16.54 28.87 -5.39
CA THR A 76 -17.78 29.45 -5.93
C THR A 76 -17.49 30.91 -6.26
N THR A 77 -17.51 31.27 -7.54
CA THR A 77 -17.69 32.66 -7.96
C THR A 77 -18.40 32.69 -9.31
N ASN A 78 -19.66 33.11 -9.29
CA ASN A 78 -20.20 34.17 -10.12
C ASN A 78 -21.43 34.74 -9.46
#